data_AF-A0A965IJT9-F1
#
_entry.id   AF-A0A965IJT9-F1
#
_cell.length_a   1.000
_cell.length_b   1.000
_cell.length_c   1.000
_cell.angle_alpha   90.00
_cell.angle_beta   90.00
_cell.angle_gamma   90.00
#
_symmetry.space_group_name_H-M   'P 1'
#
loop_
_entity.id
_entity.type
_entity.pdbx_description
1 polymer ?
#
loop_
_entity_poly.entity_id
_entity_poly.type
_entity_poly.pdbx_seq_one_letter_code
_entity_poly.pdbx_strand_id
1 'polypeptide(L)'
;MTTPSLLVELFVEELPPKALQKLGQAFSDVLSEQKLGQAFSDVLSEQLRTQGLLSANSVVTSYATPRRLAAHISAVISQAPDRQVEQKLMPVAVGLDASGNATPALLKKLQALGAGADAVAQLRKAPEPGKDALVLLYDSQVKGATLALGLQKALDEAIAKLPIPKVMTYQLEKDCELPGWSSVQFVRPAHGLVAMHGCSVVPVTALGLQAGNITQGHRFEAKVSSVVVKSADTYAEQLKTEGAVIASFAERRDDITRQLAAVAAKIGGGVRAIEDSALLDEVTALVERPNVLACTFEKEFLDVPPECLILTMKANQKYFPLLDAQGKLSNQFLVVSNITPDDASAVIGGNERVVRPRLADAKFFFDQD
;
A
#
# COMPACT_ATOMS: atom_id res chain seq x y z
N MET A 1 -9.34 23.61 17.20
CA MET A 1 -9.91 22.44 16.49
C MET A 1 -8.76 21.62 15.97
N THR A 2 -8.73 20.32 16.23
CA THR A 2 -7.71 19.40 15.70
C THR A 2 -7.92 19.20 14.21
N THR A 3 -6.86 19.35 13.42
CA THR A 3 -6.89 19.10 11.97
C THR A 3 -7.24 17.62 11.72
N PRO A 4 -8.26 17.28 10.91
CA PRO A 4 -8.69 15.90 10.74
C PRO A 4 -7.65 15.04 10.01
N SER A 5 -7.66 13.73 10.27
CA SER A 5 -6.86 12.75 9.55
C SER A 5 -7.48 12.39 8.20
N LEU A 6 -6.64 11.97 7.27
CA LEU A 6 -7.02 11.39 5.98
C LEU A 6 -6.80 9.87 6.02
N LEU A 7 -7.74 9.11 5.48
CA LEU A 7 -7.61 7.68 5.19
C LEU A 7 -7.82 7.46 3.70
N VAL A 8 -6.95 6.65 3.09
CA VAL A 8 -7.14 6.11 1.75
C VAL A 8 -6.92 4.60 1.80
N GLU A 9 -7.85 3.81 1.26
CA GLU A 9 -7.68 2.36 1.05
C GLU A 9 -8.00 2.00 -0.40
N LEU A 10 -7.15 1.19 -1.01
CA LEU A 10 -7.46 0.38 -2.18
C LEU A 10 -7.64 -1.08 -1.74
N PHE A 11 -8.87 -1.58 -1.87
CA PHE A 11 -9.21 -2.98 -1.66
C PHE A 11 -9.14 -3.74 -2.99
N VAL A 12 -8.46 -4.87 -3.02
CA VAL A 12 -8.14 -5.66 -4.22
C VAL A 12 -8.44 -7.14 -4.02
N GLU A 13 -8.41 -7.92 -5.10
CA GLU A 13 -8.67 -9.36 -5.07
C GLU A 13 -7.71 -10.09 -4.11
N GLU A 14 -6.45 -10.35 -4.54
CA GLU A 14 -5.35 -10.90 -3.74
C GLU A 14 -3.99 -10.52 -4.36
N LEU A 15 -3.23 -9.67 -3.66
CA LEU A 15 -1.89 -9.25 -4.03
C LEU A 15 -0.94 -10.46 -4.13
N PRO A 16 -0.03 -10.49 -5.12
CA PRO A 16 0.93 -11.56 -5.23
C PRO A 16 1.98 -11.45 -4.11
N PRO A 17 2.18 -12.49 -3.28
CA PRO A 17 3.15 -12.46 -2.18
C PRO A 17 4.61 -12.42 -2.65
N LYS A 18 4.87 -12.78 -3.93
CA LYS A 18 6.20 -13.03 -4.51
C LYS A 18 6.35 -12.60 -5.97
N ALA A 19 5.83 -11.45 -6.39
CA ALA A 19 6.06 -11.01 -7.77
C ALA A 19 7.55 -10.62 -7.95
N LEU A 20 8.46 -11.29 -8.68
CA LEU A 20 8.56 -12.57 -9.40
C LEU A 20 10.07 -12.95 -9.39
N GLN A 21 10.42 -14.22 -9.15
CA GLN A 21 11.75 -14.70 -8.73
C GLN A 21 12.73 -15.13 -9.85
N LYS A 22 12.63 -14.65 -11.11
CA LYS A 22 13.55 -15.12 -12.18
C LYS A 22 14.05 -14.02 -13.13
N LEU A 23 15.18 -13.42 -12.77
CA LEU A 23 16.45 -13.46 -13.52
C LEU A 23 17.49 -12.53 -12.85
N GLY A 24 18.54 -13.15 -12.28
CA GLY A 24 19.87 -12.55 -12.12
C GLY A 24 20.05 -11.49 -11.04
N GLN A 25 20.53 -11.91 -9.86
CA GLN A 25 21.59 -11.34 -9.00
C GLN A 25 21.95 -9.82 -9.05
N ALA A 26 21.05 -8.91 -9.43
CA ALA A 26 21.34 -7.47 -9.49
C ALA A 26 20.24 -6.58 -8.88
N PHE A 27 19.04 -7.09 -8.58
CA PHE A 27 17.99 -6.35 -7.86
C PHE A 27 17.15 -7.33 -7.02
N SER A 28 17.59 -7.61 -5.79
CA SER A 28 17.00 -8.58 -4.85
C SER A 28 15.71 -8.10 -4.16
N ASP A 29 14.84 -7.36 -4.86
CA ASP A 29 13.61 -6.84 -4.29
C ASP A 29 12.39 -7.62 -4.75
N VAL A 30 12.12 -8.72 -4.05
CA VAL A 30 10.76 -9.23 -3.95
C VAL A 30 9.91 -8.13 -3.31
N LEU A 31 8.83 -7.73 -3.97
CA LEU A 31 7.81 -6.89 -3.37
C LEU A 31 7.03 -7.71 -2.34
N SER A 32 7.31 -7.51 -1.06
CA SER A 32 6.31 -7.84 -0.04
C SER A 32 5.19 -6.81 -0.11
N GLU A 33 3.98 -7.21 0.27
CA GLU A 33 2.84 -6.28 0.37
C GLU A 33 3.14 -5.10 1.29
N GLN A 34 3.97 -5.32 2.32
CA GLN A 34 4.49 -4.27 3.18
C GLN A 34 5.25 -3.21 2.37
N LYS A 35 6.15 -3.61 1.45
CA LYS A 35 6.88 -2.66 0.58
C LYS A 35 5.92 -1.93 -0.36
N LEU A 36 4.91 -2.60 -0.91
CA LEU A 36 3.89 -1.97 -1.75
C LEU A 36 3.05 -0.94 -0.96
N GLY A 37 2.60 -1.29 0.24
CA GLY A 37 1.82 -0.39 1.10
C GLY A 37 2.65 0.80 1.58
N GLN A 38 3.93 0.59 1.86
CA GLN A 38 4.85 1.68 2.19
C GLN A 38 5.05 2.60 0.98
N ALA A 39 5.38 2.07 -0.20
CA ALA A 39 5.55 2.86 -1.41
C ALA A 39 4.27 3.65 -1.77
N PHE A 40 3.10 3.03 -1.64
CA PHE A 40 1.81 3.70 -1.83
C PHE A 40 1.66 4.89 -0.87
N SER A 41 1.89 4.66 0.43
CA SER A 41 1.74 5.69 1.47
C SER A 41 2.77 6.82 1.33
N ASP A 42 4.00 6.48 0.94
CA ASP A 42 5.09 7.42 0.75
C ASP A 42 4.79 8.38 -0.41
N VAL A 43 4.45 7.85 -1.59
CA VAL A 43 4.13 8.68 -2.76
C VAL A 43 2.88 9.53 -2.50
N LEU A 44 1.85 8.94 -1.90
CA LEU A 44 0.64 9.68 -1.52
C LEU A 44 0.96 10.86 -0.60
N SER A 45 1.74 10.61 0.46
CA SER A 45 2.10 11.66 1.43
C SER A 45 3.05 12.70 0.84
N GLU A 46 3.99 12.28 -0.02
CA GLU A 46 4.90 13.19 -0.72
C GLU A 46 4.13 14.15 -1.61
N GLN A 47 3.21 13.63 -2.43
CA GLN A 47 2.38 14.47 -3.31
C GLN A 47 1.48 15.43 -2.53
N LEU A 48 0.87 14.98 -1.43
CA LEU A 48 0.06 15.87 -0.58
C LEU A 48 0.93 16.95 0.09
N ARG A 49 2.16 16.61 0.49
CA ARG A 49 3.13 17.58 1.05
C ARG A 49 3.59 18.60 0.02
N THR A 50 3.93 18.18 -1.20
CA THR A 50 4.28 19.09 -2.31
C THR A 50 3.15 20.05 -2.65
N GLN A 51 1.90 19.63 -2.43
CA GLN A 51 0.72 20.45 -2.64
C GLN A 51 0.37 21.35 -1.45
N GLY A 52 1.14 21.28 -0.35
CA GLY A 52 0.92 22.08 0.85
C GLY A 52 -0.26 21.63 1.71
N LEU A 53 -0.75 20.39 1.53
CA LEU A 53 -1.88 19.83 2.29
C LEU A 53 -1.44 19.12 3.58
N LEU A 54 -0.14 18.83 3.71
CA LEU A 54 0.46 18.24 4.91
C LEU A 54 1.38 19.23 5.62
N SER A 55 1.46 19.09 6.93
CA SER A 55 2.43 19.81 7.77
C SER A 55 3.61 18.91 8.12
N ALA A 56 4.64 19.49 8.75
CA ALA A 56 5.75 18.71 9.32
C ALA A 56 5.30 17.75 10.44
N ASN A 57 4.15 18.02 11.06
CA ASN A 57 3.58 17.20 12.14
C ASN A 57 2.67 16.07 11.63
N SER A 58 2.42 16.00 10.32
CA SER A 58 1.58 14.95 9.73
C SER A 58 2.33 13.61 9.77
N VAL A 59 1.72 12.63 10.45
CA VAL A 59 2.26 11.27 10.61
C VAL A 59 1.57 10.35 9.62
N VAL A 60 2.37 9.58 8.88
CA VAL A 60 1.88 8.59 7.92
C VAL A 60 1.95 7.21 8.56
N THR A 61 0.83 6.51 8.58
CA THR A 61 0.73 5.11 9.01
C THR A 61 0.30 4.28 7.81
N SER A 62 1.18 3.38 7.38
CA SER A 62 0.92 2.46 6.28
C SER A 62 0.22 1.19 6.78
N TYR A 63 -0.73 0.70 6.00
CA TYR A 63 -1.42 -0.57 6.21
C TYR A 63 -1.36 -1.38 4.93
N ALA A 64 -1.04 -2.67 5.06
CA ALA A 64 -0.93 -3.57 3.91
C ALA A 64 -1.29 -4.98 4.32
N THR A 65 -2.20 -5.61 3.58
CA THR A 65 -2.60 -7.01 3.74
C THR A 65 -2.75 -7.65 2.36
N PRO A 66 -2.99 -8.98 2.25
CA PRO A 66 -3.15 -9.61 0.95
C PRO A 66 -4.19 -8.99 0.05
N ARG A 67 -5.16 -8.27 0.62
CA ARG A 67 -6.29 -7.71 -0.14
C ARG A 67 -6.40 -6.20 -0.03
N ARG A 68 -5.43 -5.51 0.59
CA ARG A 68 -5.53 -4.05 0.76
C ARG A 68 -4.19 -3.35 0.81
N LEU A 69 -4.16 -2.15 0.23
CA LEU A 69 -3.14 -1.12 0.45
C LEU A 69 -3.85 0.09 1.03
N ALA A 70 -3.43 0.57 2.20
CA ALA A 70 -4.03 1.76 2.79
C ALA A 70 -3.00 2.65 3.48
N ALA A 71 -3.35 3.93 3.56
CA ALA A 71 -2.57 4.95 4.23
C ALA A 71 -3.50 5.77 5.13
N HIS A 72 -3.13 5.92 6.39
CA HIS A 72 -3.68 6.93 7.28
C HIS A 72 -2.66 8.04 7.46
N ILE A 73 -3.10 9.29 7.32
CA ILE A 73 -2.24 10.46 7.44
C ILE A 73 -2.89 11.41 8.44
N SER A 74 -2.19 11.72 9.53
CA SER A 74 -2.71 12.65 10.53
C SER A 74 -2.59 14.10 10.08
N ALA A 75 -3.46 14.96 10.62
CA ALA A 75 -3.41 16.41 10.46
C ALA A 75 -3.31 16.89 8.99
N VAL A 76 -4.29 16.50 8.17
CA VAL A 76 -4.40 16.92 6.76
C VAL A 76 -5.34 18.11 6.67
N ILE A 77 -4.91 19.22 6.09
CA ILE A 77 -5.77 20.39 5.91
C ILE A 77 -6.65 20.23 4.66
N SER A 78 -7.88 20.75 4.72
CA SER A 78 -8.84 20.64 3.60
C SER A 78 -8.49 21.53 2.41
N GLN A 79 -7.66 22.55 2.62
CA GLN A 79 -7.18 23.44 1.59
C GLN A 79 -5.78 23.95 1.97
N ALA A 80 -4.85 23.89 1.02
CA ALA A 80 -3.52 24.46 1.17
C ALA A 80 -3.59 25.99 1.34
N PRO A 81 -2.59 26.64 1.97
CA PRO A 81 -2.52 28.09 1.99
C PRO A 81 -2.35 28.64 0.57
N ASP A 82 -2.95 29.80 0.31
CA ASP A 82 -2.72 30.55 -0.91
C ASP A 82 -1.24 30.92 -1.02
N ARG A 83 -0.71 30.92 -2.25
CA ARG A 83 0.69 31.23 -2.52
C ARG A 83 0.79 32.39 -3.50
N GLN A 84 1.75 33.26 -3.22
CA GLN A 84 2.20 34.26 -4.19
C GLN A 84 3.07 33.56 -5.22
N VAL A 85 2.73 33.73 -6.50
CA VAL A 85 3.45 33.19 -7.64
C VAL A 85 3.86 34.33 -8.53
N GLU A 86 5.16 34.51 -8.67
CA GLU A 86 5.76 35.40 -9.66
C GLU A 86 5.71 34.72 -11.03
N GLN A 87 5.06 35.36 -11.99
CA GLN A 87 4.93 34.86 -13.35
C GLN A 87 5.70 35.74 -14.32
N LYS A 88 6.67 35.15 -15.01
CA LYS A 88 7.35 35.79 -16.13
C LYS A 88 6.41 35.87 -17.32
N LEU A 89 6.09 37.09 -17.76
CA LEU A 89 5.18 37.32 -18.88
C LEU A 89 5.92 37.33 -20.21
N MET A 90 6.59 38.44 -20.51
CA MET A 90 7.29 38.68 -21.78
C MET A 90 8.30 39.83 -21.62
N PRO A 91 9.25 40.00 -22.57
CA PRO A 91 10.14 41.14 -22.56
C PRO A 91 9.38 42.47 -22.57
N VAL A 92 9.92 43.48 -21.89
CA VAL A 92 9.32 44.82 -21.81
C VAL A 92 9.10 45.42 -23.20
N ALA A 93 10.04 45.22 -24.13
CA ALA A 93 9.95 45.70 -25.51
C ALA A 93 8.82 45.06 -26.34
N VAL A 94 8.27 43.92 -25.89
CA VAL A 94 7.13 43.24 -26.52
C VAL A 94 5.82 43.58 -25.80
N GLY A 95 5.88 43.73 -24.48
CA GLY A 95 4.71 43.95 -23.63
C GLY A 95 4.24 45.40 -23.55
N LEU A 96 5.14 46.37 -23.71
CA LEU A 96 4.83 47.79 -23.68
C LEU A 96 5.25 48.48 -24.98
N ASP A 97 4.44 49.42 -25.45
CA ASP A 97 4.78 50.28 -26.58
C ASP A 97 5.75 51.41 -26.19
N ALA A 98 6.16 52.22 -27.18
CA ALA A 98 7.07 53.35 -26.96
C ALA A 98 6.51 54.44 -26.03
N SER A 99 5.19 54.49 -25.82
CA SER A 99 4.51 55.40 -24.89
C SER A 99 4.30 54.78 -23.51
N GLY A 100 4.72 53.52 -23.30
CA GLY A 100 4.55 52.79 -22.06
C GLY A 100 3.17 52.14 -21.88
N ASN A 101 2.32 52.12 -22.91
CA ASN A 101 1.02 51.47 -22.85
C ASN A 101 1.14 49.97 -23.12
N ALA A 102 0.23 49.19 -22.52
CA ALA A 102 0.19 47.74 -22.72
C ALA A 102 -0.17 47.38 -24.16
N THR A 103 0.63 46.50 -24.77
CA THR A 103 0.33 45.96 -26.09
C THR A 103 -0.85 44.98 -26.02
N PRO A 104 -1.55 44.72 -27.14
CA PRO A 104 -2.60 43.70 -27.17
C PRO A 104 -2.12 42.30 -26.75
N ALA A 105 -0.84 41.99 -27.00
CA ALA A 105 -0.22 40.73 -26.58
C ALA A 105 -0.11 40.63 -25.06
N LEU A 106 0.30 41.71 -24.38
CA LEU A 106 0.38 41.77 -22.92
C LEU A 106 -1.02 41.65 -22.30
N LEU A 107 -2.00 42.38 -22.82
CA LEU A 107 -3.38 42.34 -22.32
C LEU A 107 -4.00 40.93 -22.47
N LYS A 108 -3.79 40.28 -23.62
CA LYS A 108 -4.25 38.90 -23.84
C LYS A 108 -3.59 37.92 -22.85
N LYS A 109 -2.31 38.11 -22.56
CA LYS A 109 -1.58 37.28 -21.58
C LYS A 109 -2.10 37.50 -20.16
N LEU A 110 -2.34 38.74 -19.74
CA LEU A 110 -2.93 39.06 -18.44
C LEU A 110 -4.34 38.48 -18.30
N GLN A 111 -5.17 38.60 -19.34
CA GLN A 111 -6.52 38.04 -19.35
C GLN A 111 -6.50 36.51 -19.22
N ALA A 112 -5.55 35.83 -19.87
CA ALA A 112 -5.36 34.38 -19.72
C ALA A 112 -4.95 33.97 -18.30
N LEU A 113 -4.40 34.91 -17.51
CA LEU A 113 -4.06 34.74 -16.10
C LEU A 113 -5.17 35.21 -15.15
N GLY A 114 -6.34 35.58 -15.69
CA GLY A 114 -7.47 36.08 -14.91
C GLY A 114 -7.30 37.52 -14.41
N ALA A 115 -6.31 38.26 -14.93
CA ALA A 115 -6.02 39.64 -14.57
C ALA A 115 -6.59 40.61 -15.62
N GLY A 116 -7.14 41.74 -15.18
CA GLY A 116 -7.63 42.80 -16.05
C GLY A 116 -6.52 43.74 -16.56
N ALA A 117 -6.90 44.71 -17.38
CA ALA A 117 -5.96 45.71 -17.91
C ALA A 117 -5.38 46.63 -16.81
N ASP A 118 -6.07 46.75 -15.69
CA ASP A 118 -5.63 47.44 -14.47
C ASP A 118 -4.40 46.80 -13.82
N ALA A 119 -4.17 45.50 -14.03
CA ALA A 119 -3.00 44.79 -13.51
C ALA A 119 -1.66 45.25 -14.15
N VAL A 120 -1.70 45.95 -15.28
CA VAL A 120 -0.51 46.47 -15.97
C VAL A 120 0.31 47.39 -15.05
N ALA A 121 -0.36 48.18 -14.20
CA ALA A 121 0.29 49.08 -13.25
C ALA A 121 1.04 48.34 -12.12
N GLN A 122 0.72 47.07 -11.89
CA GLN A 122 1.31 46.23 -10.83
C GLN A 122 2.48 45.36 -11.35
N LEU A 123 2.81 45.45 -12.63
CA LEU A 123 3.90 44.67 -13.23
C LEU A 123 5.26 45.17 -12.77
N ARG A 124 6.11 44.23 -12.34
CA ARG A 124 7.52 44.50 -12.05
C ARG A 124 8.38 44.27 -13.28
N LYS A 125 9.46 45.04 -13.42
CA LYS A 125 10.48 44.84 -14.46
C LYS A 125 11.72 44.23 -13.81
N ALA A 126 12.22 43.14 -14.36
CA ALA A 126 13.45 42.50 -13.88
C ALA A 126 14.39 42.15 -15.05
N PRO A 127 15.71 42.10 -14.82
CA PRO A 127 16.66 41.59 -15.82
C PRO A 127 16.36 40.15 -16.21
N GLU A 128 16.50 39.81 -17.49
CA GLU A 128 16.42 38.44 -17.97
C GLU A 128 17.79 37.76 -17.86
N PRO A 129 17.93 36.65 -17.10
CA PRO A 129 19.22 35.96 -16.98
C PRO A 129 19.78 35.55 -18.34
N GLY A 130 21.02 35.98 -18.64
CA GLY A 130 21.71 35.67 -19.88
C GLY A 130 21.33 36.52 -21.11
N LYS A 131 20.52 37.58 -20.94
CA LYS A 131 20.21 38.55 -22.01
C LYS A 131 20.29 39.98 -21.49
N ASP A 132 20.66 40.91 -22.37
CA ASP A 132 20.59 42.35 -22.09
C ASP A 132 19.16 42.88 -22.35
N ALA A 133 18.19 42.34 -21.60
CA ALA A 133 16.78 42.69 -21.74
C ALA A 133 16.04 42.66 -20.39
N LEU A 134 15.02 43.51 -20.27
CA LEU A 134 14.09 43.50 -19.14
C LEU A 134 12.85 42.66 -19.49
N VAL A 135 12.34 41.93 -18.51
CA VAL A 135 11.11 41.15 -18.60
C VAL A 135 10.07 41.68 -17.61
N LEU A 136 8.80 41.61 -18.03
CA LEU A 136 7.66 41.92 -17.18
C LEU A 136 7.32 40.70 -16.32
N LEU A 137 7.24 40.92 -15.02
CA LEU A 137 6.84 39.96 -14.01
C LEU A 137 5.51 40.39 -13.41
N TYR A 138 4.62 39.40 -13.24
CA TYR A 138 3.32 39.60 -12.60
C TYR A 138 3.26 38.77 -11.33
N ASP A 139 3.07 39.43 -10.20
CA ASP A 139 2.81 38.76 -8.93
C ASP A 139 1.33 38.42 -8.86
N SER A 140 1.03 37.13 -8.82
CA SER A 140 -0.32 36.61 -8.77
C SER A 140 -0.53 35.79 -7.51
N GLN A 141 -1.69 35.93 -6.88
CA GLN A 141 -2.09 35.02 -5.81
C GLN A 141 -2.81 33.83 -6.41
N VAL A 142 -2.24 32.63 -6.24
CA VAL A 142 -2.86 31.38 -6.65
C VAL A 142 -3.51 30.76 -5.43
N LYS A 143 -4.81 30.45 -5.53
CA LYS A 143 -5.55 29.75 -4.48
C LYS A 143 -4.88 28.40 -4.18
N GLY A 144 -4.77 28.08 -2.89
CA GLY A 144 -4.23 26.78 -2.49
C GLY A 144 -5.09 25.61 -2.97
N ALA A 145 -4.43 24.48 -3.27
CA ALA A 145 -5.10 23.27 -3.72
C ALA A 145 -6.11 22.78 -2.67
N THR A 146 -7.29 22.36 -3.12
CA THR A 146 -8.26 21.69 -2.25
C THR A 146 -7.83 20.25 -2.01
N LEU A 147 -8.25 19.66 -0.89
CA LEU A 147 -7.96 18.26 -0.59
C LEU A 147 -8.47 17.31 -1.67
N ALA A 148 -9.66 17.54 -2.24
CA ALA A 148 -10.20 16.69 -3.29
C ALA A 148 -9.30 16.65 -4.53
N LEU A 149 -8.89 17.83 -5.04
CA LEU A 149 -8.00 17.91 -6.20
C LEU A 149 -6.61 17.36 -5.88
N GLY A 150 -6.08 17.71 -4.70
CA GLY A 150 -4.75 17.28 -4.32
C GLY A 150 -4.66 15.79 -4.04
N LEU A 151 -5.70 15.21 -3.46
CA LEU A 151 -5.81 13.77 -3.23
C LEU A 151 -5.98 13.00 -4.52
N GLN A 152 -6.81 13.48 -5.46
CA GLN A 152 -6.96 12.84 -6.77
C GLN A 152 -5.59 12.70 -7.46
N LYS A 153 -4.86 13.81 -7.55
CA LYS A 153 -3.50 13.80 -8.14
C LYS A 153 -2.54 12.88 -7.36
N ALA A 154 -2.56 12.94 -6.04
CA ALA A 154 -1.69 12.12 -5.21
C ALA A 154 -1.97 10.62 -5.37
N LEU A 155 -3.25 10.24 -5.50
CA LEU A 155 -3.68 8.87 -5.69
C LEU A 155 -3.28 8.34 -7.08
N ASP A 156 -3.49 9.14 -8.13
CA ASP A 156 -3.07 8.79 -9.50
C ASP A 156 -1.56 8.53 -9.57
N GLU A 157 -0.78 9.43 -8.96
CA GLU A 157 0.68 9.32 -8.91
C GLU A 157 1.14 8.12 -8.07
N ALA A 158 0.50 7.89 -6.91
CA ALA A 158 0.82 6.76 -6.05
C ALA A 158 0.60 5.43 -6.77
N ILE A 159 -0.51 5.27 -7.48
CA ILE A 159 -0.79 4.07 -8.27
C ILE A 159 0.23 3.90 -9.41
N ALA A 160 0.54 4.97 -10.13
CA ALA A 160 1.47 4.93 -11.26
C ALA A 160 2.92 4.61 -10.86
N LYS A 161 3.35 5.05 -9.68
CA LYS A 161 4.72 4.84 -9.17
C LYS A 161 4.92 3.58 -8.34
N LEU A 162 3.88 2.79 -8.12
CA LEU A 162 4.04 1.53 -7.42
C LEU A 162 5.03 0.64 -8.18
N PRO A 163 6.02 0.02 -7.50
CA PRO A 163 7.09 -0.73 -8.15
C PRO A 163 6.65 -2.10 -8.71
N ILE A 164 5.51 -2.18 -9.40
CA ILE A 164 4.86 -3.42 -9.83
C ILE A 164 5.60 -4.03 -11.03
N PRO A 165 6.21 -5.23 -10.91
CA PRO A 165 7.00 -5.83 -11.99
C PRO A 165 6.15 -6.29 -13.17
N LYS A 166 4.88 -6.62 -12.93
CA LYS A 166 3.92 -7.01 -13.96
C LYS A 166 2.51 -6.54 -13.58
N VAL A 167 1.98 -5.64 -14.39
CA VAL A 167 0.59 -5.17 -14.25
C VAL A 167 -0.36 -6.09 -15.01
N MET A 168 -1.57 -6.22 -14.50
CA MET A 168 -2.71 -6.81 -15.18
C MET A 168 -3.55 -5.69 -15.81
N THR A 169 -3.97 -5.89 -17.05
CA THR A 169 -4.97 -5.04 -17.70
C THR A 169 -6.32 -5.73 -17.60
N TYR A 170 -7.35 -5.02 -17.14
CA TYR A 170 -8.71 -5.53 -17.10
C TYR A 170 -9.71 -4.44 -17.51
N GLN A 171 -10.79 -4.87 -18.16
CA GLN A 171 -11.85 -3.99 -18.61
C GLN A 171 -12.78 -3.63 -17.45
N LEU A 172 -13.19 -2.37 -17.44
CA LEU A 172 -14.20 -1.84 -16.54
C LEU A 172 -15.59 -2.07 -17.12
N GLU A 173 -16.49 -2.61 -16.32
CA GLU A 173 -17.91 -2.80 -16.68
C GLU A 173 -18.81 -1.67 -16.18
N LYS A 174 -18.36 -0.93 -15.16
CA LYS A 174 -19.12 0.14 -14.49
C LYS A 174 -18.21 1.34 -14.27
N ASP A 175 -18.86 2.50 -14.06
CA ASP A 175 -18.20 3.75 -13.67
C ASP A 175 -17.06 4.16 -14.62
N CYS A 176 -17.27 3.90 -15.91
CA CYS A 176 -16.33 4.15 -17.01
C CYS A 176 -17.06 4.75 -18.23
N GLU A 177 -16.28 5.31 -19.15
CA GLU A 177 -16.81 5.96 -20.36
C GLU A 177 -17.51 4.95 -21.29
N LEU A 178 -16.92 3.76 -21.44
CA LEU A 178 -17.45 2.67 -22.28
C LEU A 178 -17.36 1.32 -21.53
N PRO A 179 -18.48 0.82 -20.98
CA PRO A 179 -18.57 -0.50 -20.36
C PRO A 179 -18.02 -1.61 -21.25
N GLY A 180 -17.11 -2.42 -20.70
CA GLY A 180 -16.47 -3.53 -21.41
C GLY A 180 -15.33 -3.12 -22.35
N TRP A 181 -15.05 -1.82 -22.52
CA TRP A 181 -14.00 -1.31 -23.42
C TRP A 181 -12.94 -0.48 -22.70
N SER A 182 -13.33 0.35 -21.74
CA SER A 182 -12.38 1.09 -20.90
C SER A 182 -11.54 0.12 -20.08
N SER A 183 -10.22 0.24 -20.11
CA SER A 183 -9.30 -0.64 -19.39
C SER A 183 -8.52 0.12 -18.32
N VAL A 184 -8.22 -0.57 -17.22
CA VAL A 184 -7.31 -0.08 -16.18
C VAL A 184 -6.16 -1.06 -15.99
N GLN A 185 -5.07 -0.57 -15.41
CA GLN A 185 -3.87 -1.35 -15.16
C GLN A 185 -3.54 -1.31 -13.67
N PHE A 186 -3.49 -2.49 -13.05
CA PHE A 186 -3.04 -2.61 -11.67
C PHE A 186 -2.45 -4.00 -11.41
N VAL A 187 -1.79 -4.21 -10.28
CA VAL A 187 -1.22 -5.52 -9.93
C VAL A 187 -2.28 -6.63 -9.88
N ARG A 188 -3.51 -6.27 -9.48
CA ARG A 188 -4.69 -7.12 -9.39
C ARG A 188 -5.97 -6.30 -9.59
N PRO A 189 -7.12 -6.93 -9.88
CA PRO A 189 -8.40 -6.24 -9.87
C PRO A 189 -8.64 -5.52 -8.54
N ALA A 190 -8.96 -4.22 -8.62
CA ALA A 190 -9.41 -3.43 -7.49
C ALA A 190 -10.94 -3.51 -7.38
N HIS A 191 -11.45 -3.63 -6.16
CA HIS A 191 -12.88 -3.80 -5.88
C HIS A 191 -13.47 -2.71 -4.99
N GLY A 192 -12.63 -1.91 -4.33
CA GLY A 192 -13.10 -0.85 -3.45
C GLY A 192 -12.07 0.27 -3.29
N LEU A 193 -12.58 1.49 -3.17
CA LEU A 193 -11.81 2.68 -2.85
C LEU A 193 -12.48 3.36 -1.65
N VAL A 194 -11.76 3.47 -0.54
CA VAL A 194 -12.16 4.33 0.58
C VAL A 194 -11.29 5.57 0.56
N ALA A 195 -11.91 6.75 0.66
CA ALA A 195 -11.19 8.00 0.88
C ALA A 195 -11.97 8.88 1.86
N MET A 196 -11.43 9.08 3.06
CA MET A 196 -12.12 9.79 4.14
C MET A 196 -11.24 10.86 4.78
N HIS A 197 -11.80 12.04 5.03
CA HIS A 197 -11.19 13.12 5.82
C HIS A 197 -12.02 13.36 7.08
N GLY A 198 -11.48 13.00 8.24
CA GLY A 198 -12.29 12.84 9.45
C GLY A 198 -13.42 11.85 9.19
N CYS A 199 -14.68 12.31 9.29
CA CYS A 199 -15.87 11.49 9.03
C CYS A 199 -16.47 11.69 7.62
N SER A 200 -15.86 12.51 6.77
CA SER A 200 -16.41 12.89 5.46
C SER A 200 -15.71 12.16 4.32
N VAL A 201 -16.46 11.69 3.33
CA VAL A 201 -15.88 11.10 2.12
C VAL A 201 -15.26 12.22 1.26
N VAL A 202 -14.04 11.98 0.78
CA VAL A 202 -13.39 12.85 -0.21
C VAL A 202 -13.73 12.32 -1.61
N PRO A 203 -14.35 13.11 -2.50
CA PRO A 203 -14.83 12.64 -3.79
C PRO A 203 -13.66 12.48 -4.79
N VAL A 204 -12.98 11.35 -4.73
CA VAL A 204 -11.92 10.95 -5.65
C VAL A 204 -12.27 9.63 -6.34
N THR A 205 -11.58 9.34 -7.44
CA THR A 205 -11.75 8.12 -8.22
C THR A 205 -10.40 7.49 -8.52
N ALA A 206 -10.33 6.17 -8.61
CA ALA A 206 -9.14 5.47 -9.10
C ALA A 206 -9.52 4.10 -9.63
N LEU A 207 -8.84 3.64 -10.70
CA LEU A 207 -9.03 2.30 -11.26
C LEU A 207 -10.51 1.98 -11.60
N GLY A 208 -11.29 2.99 -12.02
CA GLY A 208 -12.73 2.83 -12.30
C GLY A 208 -13.62 2.75 -11.05
N LEU A 209 -13.08 3.08 -9.87
CA LEU A 209 -13.81 3.06 -8.60
C LEU A 209 -14.04 4.49 -8.12
N GLN A 210 -15.23 4.75 -7.61
CA GLN A 210 -15.53 5.97 -6.86
C GLN A 210 -15.28 5.75 -5.37
N ALA A 211 -14.66 6.73 -4.71
CA ALA A 211 -14.39 6.65 -3.28
C ALA A 211 -15.68 6.68 -2.46
N GLY A 212 -15.72 5.82 -1.45
CA GLY A 212 -16.75 5.80 -0.42
C GLY A 212 -16.17 5.65 0.99
N ASN A 213 -16.97 5.10 1.90
CA ASN A 213 -16.58 4.78 3.28
C ASN A 213 -16.83 3.31 3.64
N ILE A 214 -17.01 2.43 2.66
CA ILE A 214 -17.26 1.01 2.90
C ILE A 214 -16.03 0.21 2.46
N THR A 215 -15.50 -0.61 3.36
CA THR A 215 -14.45 -1.60 3.09
C THR A 215 -14.99 -3.02 3.32
N GLN A 216 -14.21 -4.04 2.95
CA GLN A 216 -14.52 -5.43 3.19
C GLN A 216 -13.65 -6.01 4.31
N GLY A 217 -14.29 -6.75 5.22
CA GLY A 217 -13.63 -7.55 6.25
C GLY A 217 -13.01 -8.84 5.70
N HIS A 218 -12.55 -9.68 6.62
CA HIS A 218 -12.02 -11.00 6.33
C HIS A 218 -13.06 -11.86 5.59
N ARG A 219 -12.62 -12.60 4.55
CA ARG A 219 -13.51 -13.34 3.66
C ARG A 219 -14.40 -14.37 4.38
N PHE A 220 -13.91 -14.93 5.49
CA PHE A 220 -14.60 -16.00 6.22
C PHE A 220 -14.89 -15.69 7.69
N GLU A 221 -14.19 -14.70 8.26
CA GLU A 221 -14.11 -14.52 9.72
C GLU A 221 -14.72 -13.19 10.19
N ALA A 222 -15.11 -12.33 9.25
CA ALA A 222 -15.68 -11.04 9.59
C ALA A 222 -17.02 -11.21 10.30
N LYS A 223 -17.24 -10.46 11.38
CA LYS A 223 -18.56 -10.34 12.00
C LYS A 223 -19.51 -9.58 11.07
N VAL A 224 -18.95 -8.60 10.37
CA VAL A 224 -19.65 -7.81 9.34
C VAL A 224 -18.78 -7.80 8.09
N SER A 225 -19.26 -8.41 7.00
CA SER A 225 -18.48 -8.53 5.77
C SER A 225 -18.19 -7.15 5.14
N SER A 226 -19.19 -6.27 5.08
CA SER A 226 -19.03 -4.89 4.59
C SER A 226 -18.98 -3.92 5.76
N VAL A 227 -17.79 -3.42 6.08
CA VAL A 227 -17.52 -2.56 7.22
C VAL A 227 -17.68 -1.09 6.78
N VAL A 228 -18.62 -0.38 7.41
CA VAL A 228 -18.79 1.06 7.22
C VAL A 228 -17.81 1.79 8.13
N VAL A 229 -16.79 2.39 7.53
CA VAL A 229 -15.78 3.18 8.22
C VAL A 229 -16.41 4.49 8.68
N LYS A 230 -16.39 4.73 10.00
CA LYS A 230 -17.04 5.88 10.65
C LYS A 230 -16.20 7.14 10.53
N SER A 231 -14.89 7.00 10.72
CA SER A 231 -13.92 8.07 10.48
C SER A 231 -12.58 7.49 10.05
N ALA A 232 -11.71 8.34 9.49
CA ALA A 232 -10.34 7.97 9.15
C ALA A 232 -9.60 7.31 10.34
N ASP A 233 -9.82 7.81 11.56
CA ASP A 233 -9.12 7.36 12.77
C ASP A 233 -9.65 6.04 13.34
N THR A 234 -10.87 5.62 13.00
CA THR A 234 -11.46 4.37 13.52
C THR A 234 -11.17 3.16 12.62
N TYR A 235 -10.57 3.37 11.45
CA TYR A 235 -10.39 2.36 10.41
C TYR A 235 -9.73 1.06 10.89
N ALA A 236 -8.55 1.15 11.49
CA ALA A 236 -7.80 -0.05 11.90
C ALA A 236 -8.54 -0.84 12.99
N GLU A 237 -9.12 -0.13 13.97
CA GLU A 237 -9.86 -0.74 15.06
C GLU A 237 -11.18 -1.38 14.58
N GLN A 238 -11.91 -0.73 13.66
CA GLN A 238 -13.11 -1.30 13.06
C GLN A 238 -12.80 -2.54 12.21
N LEU A 239 -11.73 -2.49 11.40
CA LEU A 239 -11.28 -3.68 10.68
C LEU A 239 -10.93 -4.82 11.63
N LYS A 240 -10.29 -4.55 12.77
CA LYS A 240 -9.94 -5.56 13.76
C LYS A 240 -11.17 -6.15 14.46
N THR A 241 -12.07 -5.30 14.94
CA THR A 241 -13.18 -5.70 15.83
C THR A 241 -14.43 -6.17 15.08
N GLU A 242 -14.73 -5.56 13.94
CA GLU A 242 -15.91 -5.83 13.09
C GLU A 242 -15.51 -6.70 11.88
N GLY A 243 -14.42 -6.31 11.20
CA GLY A 243 -13.94 -6.96 9.99
C GLY A 243 -13.07 -8.21 10.21
N ALA A 244 -12.61 -8.48 11.44
CA ALA A 244 -11.67 -9.54 11.75
C ALA A 244 -10.35 -9.50 10.93
N VAL A 245 -9.82 -8.29 10.68
CA VAL A 245 -8.58 -8.04 9.93
C VAL A 245 -7.62 -7.19 10.77
N ILE A 246 -6.38 -7.65 10.93
CA ILE A 246 -5.30 -6.82 11.50
C ILE A 246 -4.61 -6.08 10.35
N ALA A 247 -5.01 -4.83 10.12
CA ALA A 247 -4.54 -4.05 8.97
C ALA A 247 -3.02 -3.73 9.04
N SER A 248 -2.49 -3.49 10.24
CA SER A 248 -1.08 -3.18 10.46
C SER A 248 -0.22 -4.42 10.22
N PHE A 249 0.75 -4.31 9.31
CA PHE A 249 1.70 -5.40 9.04
C PHE A 249 2.55 -5.71 10.27
N ALA A 250 3.06 -4.67 10.95
CA ALA A 250 3.89 -4.84 12.14
C ALA A 250 3.12 -5.52 13.28
N GLU A 251 1.89 -5.08 13.56
CA GLU A 251 1.05 -5.70 14.59
C GLU A 251 0.78 -7.19 14.27
N ARG A 252 0.50 -7.50 12.99
CA ARG A 252 0.25 -8.87 12.55
C ARG A 252 1.48 -9.75 12.66
N ARG A 253 2.66 -9.22 12.32
CA ARG A 253 3.95 -9.90 12.42
C ARG A 253 4.32 -10.22 13.87
N ASP A 254 4.10 -9.26 14.77
CA ASP A 254 4.33 -9.44 16.20
C ASP A 254 3.36 -10.46 16.78
N ASP A 255 2.10 -10.44 16.34
CA ASP A 255 1.09 -11.41 16.75
C ASP A 255 1.45 -12.83 16.31
N ILE A 256 1.89 -13.03 15.05
CA ILE A 256 2.37 -14.33 14.57
C ILE A 256 3.55 -14.81 15.42
N THR A 257 4.53 -13.93 15.68
CA THR A 257 5.71 -14.27 16.50
C THR A 257 5.30 -14.75 17.89
N ARG A 258 4.41 -14.01 18.55
CA ARG A 258 3.84 -14.35 19.86
C ARG A 258 3.12 -15.69 19.83
N GLN A 259 2.32 -15.94 18.80
CA GLN A 259 1.58 -17.19 18.64
C GLN A 259 2.52 -18.38 18.37
N LEU A 260 3.55 -18.23 17.54
CA LEU A 260 4.55 -19.27 17.28
C LEU A 260 5.23 -19.72 18.58
N ALA A 261 5.69 -18.76 19.40
CA ALA A 261 6.29 -19.04 20.69
C ALA A 261 5.29 -19.71 21.66
N ALA A 262 4.04 -19.23 21.70
CA ALA A 262 3.01 -19.78 22.58
C ALA A 262 2.63 -21.23 22.20
N VAL A 263 2.52 -21.54 20.91
CA VAL A 263 2.19 -22.91 20.45
C VAL A 263 3.38 -23.84 20.70
N ALA A 264 4.62 -23.41 20.42
CA ALA A 264 5.81 -24.18 20.75
C ALA A 264 5.93 -24.50 22.25
N ALA A 265 5.65 -23.52 23.12
CA ALA A 265 5.64 -23.72 24.56
C ALA A 265 4.57 -24.73 25.01
N LYS A 266 3.39 -24.74 24.38
CA LYS A 266 2.31 -25.70 24.65
C LYS A 266 2.67 -27.12 24.24
N ILE A 267 3.41 -27.30 23.15
CA ILE A 267 3.91 -28.61 22.73
C ILE A 267 4.87 -29.18 23.79
N GLY A 268 5.66 -28.32 24.44
CA GLY A 268 6.60 -28.72 25.49
C GLY A 268 7.88 -29.35 24.94
N GLY A 269 8.68 -29.98 25.81
CA GLY A 269 9.95 -30.61 25.41
C GLY A 269 11.05 -29.65 24.95
N GLY A 270 10.89 -28.35 25.21
CA GLY A 270 11.85 -27.30 24.80
C GLY A 270 11.89 -27.05 23.30
N VAL A 271 10.83 -27.42 22.56
CA VAL A 271 10.80 -27.19 21.12
C VAL A 271 10.75 -25.70 20.78
N ARG A 272 11.38 -25.33 19.66
CA ARG A 272 11.39 -23.96 19.14
C ARG A 272 11.27 -23.93 17.63
N ALA A 273 10.53 -22.97 17.10
CA ALA A 273 10.49 -22.73 15.66
C ALA A 273 11.85 -22.21 15.18
N ILE A 274 12.27 -22.65 14.00
CA ILE A 274 13.44 -22.07 13.35
C ILE A 274 13.15 -20.60 13.05
N GLU A 275 14.02 -19.72 13.54
CA GLU A 275 13.95 -18.28 13.26
C GLU A 275 14.29 -18.02 11.80
N ASP A 276 13.33 -17.46 11.08
CA ASP A 276 13.52 -16.97 9.71
C ASP A 276 12.63 -15.74 9.52
N SER A 277 13.26 -14.56 9.52
CA SER A 277 12.56 -13.29 9.35
C SER A 277 11.92 -13.16 7.97
N ALA A 278 12.55 -13.68 6.91
CA ALA A 278 12.03 -13.60 5.57
C ALA A 278 10.78 -14.48 5.40
N LEU A 279 10.78 -15.68 6.00
CA LEU A 279 9.60 -16.53 6.06
C LEU A 279 8.49 -15.88 6.89
N LEU A 280 8.83 -15.30 8.04
CA LEU A 280 7.86 -14.60 8.89
C LEU A 280 7.20 -13.44 8.13
N ASP A 281 7.97 -12.62 7.43
CA ASP A 281 7.45 -11.50 6.63
C ASP A 281 6.59 -12.01 5.47
N GLU A 282 7.01 -13.09 4.80
CA GLU A 282 6.23 -13.73 3.72
C GLU A 282 4.89 -14.26 4.24
N VAL A 283 4.87 -14.97 5.38
CA VAL A 283 3.64 -15.50 5.99
C VAL A 283 2.75 -14.38 6.52
N THR A 284 3.34 -13.32 7.08
CA THR A 284 2.59 -12.12 7.50
C THR A 284 1.85 -11.49 6.33
N ALA A 285 2.47 -11.46 5.14
CA ALA A 285 1.84 -10.98 3.91
C ALA A 285 0.78 -11.95 3.36
N LEU A 286 0.68 -13.21 3.82
CA LEU A 286 -0.31 -14.17 3.30
C LEU A 286 -1.63 -14.17 4.08
N VAL A 287 -1.68 -13.56 5.25
CA VAL A 287 -2.82 -13.64 6.16
C VAL A 287 -3.27 -12.27 6.63
N GLU A 288 -4.56 -12.10 6.85
CA GLU A 288 -5.18 -10.92 7.46
C GLU A 288 -5.48 -11.17 8.95
N ARG A 289 -5.72 -12.43 9.34
CA ARG A 289 -6.00 -12.87 10.71
C ARG A 289 -5.21 -14.15 11.03
N PRO A 290 -4.01 -14.03 11.60
CA PRO A 290 -3.16 -15.18 11.86
C PRO A 290 -3.71 -16.08 12.96
N ASN A 291 -3.64 -17.39 12.73
CA ASN A 291 -3.90 -18.43 13.71
C ASN A 291 -2.85 -19.55 13.56
N VAL A 292 -1.93 -19.65 14.52
CA VAL A 292 -0.85 -20.64 14.49
C VAL A 292 -1.37 -22.00 14.96
N LEU A 293 -1.14 -23.03 14.14
CA LEU A 293 -1.52 -24.41 14.43
C LEU A 293 -0.30 -25.32 14.42
N ALA A 294 -0.28 -26.30 15.31
CA ALA A 294 0.73 -27.34 15.35
C ALA A 294 0.34 -28.49 14.43
N CYS A 295 1.31 -29.00 13.67
CA CYS A 295 1.16 -30.11 12.76
C CYS A 295 2.34 -31.08 12.94
N THR A 296 2.14 -32.32 12.49
CA THR A 296 3.10 -33.40 12.59
C THR A 296 3.30 -34.09 11.24
N PHE A 297 4.46 -34.73 11.08
CA PHE A 297 4.70 -35.67 10.00
C PHE A 297 5.27 -36.97 10.56
N GLU A 298 5.29 -38.02 9.74
CA GLU A 298 5.78 -39.34 10.10
C GLU A 298 7.26 -39.29 10.49
N LYS A 299 7.62 -39.93 11.61
CA LYS A 299 8.99 -39.89 12.14
C LYS A 299 10.03 -40.51 11.21
N GLU A 300 9.61 -41.40 10.31
CA GLU A 300 10.45 -42.02 9.27
C GLU A 300 11.12 -40.97 8.37
N PHE A 301 10.50 -39.81 8.17
CA PHE A 301 11.13 -38.74 7.40
C PHE A 301 12.36 -38.15 8.10
N LEU A 302 12.52 -38.31 9.42
CA LEU A 302 13.70 -37.83 10.16
C LEU A 302 14.98 -38.60 9.82
N ASP A 303 14.90 -39.68 9.04
CA ASP A 303 16.07 -40.38 8.48
C ASP A 303 16.70 -39.61 7.31
N VAL A 304 15.97 -38.65 6.73
CA VAL A 304 16.47 -37.73 5.70
C VAL A 304 17.24 -36.57 6.36
N PRO A 305 18.31 -36.04 5.73
CA PRO A 305 19.02 -34.87 6.24
C PRO A 305 18.06 -33.72 6.62
N PRO A 306 18.18 -33.17 7.85
CA PRO A 306 17.30 -32.11 8.34
C PRO A 306 17.22 -30.90 7.40
N GLU A 307 18.32 -30.56 6.74
CA GLU A 307 18.44 -29.43 5.82
C GLU A 307 17.46 -29.56 4.64
N CYS A 308 17.32 -30.77 4.08
CA CYS A 308 16.41 -31.06 2.98
C CYS A 308 14.94 -30.88 3.41
N LEU A 309 14.59 -31.36 4.61
CA LEU A 309 13.22 -31.26 5.14
C LEU A 309 12.88 -29.81 5.50
N ILE A 310 13.81 -29.11 6.15
CA ILE A 310 13.67 -27.68 6.51
C ILE A 310 13.47 -26.84 5.26
N LEU A 311 14.32 -27.02 4.23
CA LEU A 311 14.20 -26.30 2.97
C LEU A 311 12.84 -26.57 2.31
N THR A 312 12.41 -27.83 2.27
CA THR A 312 11.14 -28.24 1.67
C THR A 312 9.95 -27.58 2.36
N MET A 313 9.90 -27.61 3.69
CA MET A 313 8.84 -27.00 4.49
C MET A 313 8.77 -25.48 4.31
N LYS A 314 9.92 -24.80 4.34
CA LYS A 314 9.98 -23.33 4.26
C LYS A 314 9.73 -22.80 2.85
N ALA A 315 10.36 -23.41 1.84
CA ALA A 315 10.31 -22.93 0.46
C ALA A 315 8.95 -23.18 -0.17
N ASN A 316 8.43 -24.40 -0.05
CA ASN A 316 7.25 -24.85 -0.80
C ASN A 316 5.94 -24.59 -0.06
N GLN A 317 5.96 -24.62 1.27
CA GLN A 317 4.74 -24.64 2.08
C GLN A 317 4.64 -23.53 3.12
N LYS A 318 5.71 -22.74 3.32
CA LYS A 318 5.73 -21.63 4.29
C LYS A 318 5.51 -22.06 5.73
N TYR A 319 5.95 -23.27 6.06
CA TYR A 319 5.84 -23.82 7.40
C TYR A 319 7.08 -23.48 8.24
N PHE A 320 6.90 -23.45 9.56
CA PHE A 320 7.95 -23.22 10.55
C PHE A 320 8.35 -24.56 11.20
N PRO A 321 9.45 -25.21 10.77
CA PRO A 321 9.90 -26.44 11.38
C PRO A 321 10.30 -26.23 12.84
N LEU A 322 10.05 -27.22 13.70
CA LEU A 322 10.44 -27.16 15.11
C LEU A 322 11.72 -27.96 15.38
N LEU A 323 12.67 -27.32 16.05
CA LEU A 323 13.84 -27.97 16.65
C LEU A 323 13.52 -28.38 18.09
N ASP A 324 14.04 -29.50 18.55
CA ASP A 324 13.98 -29.92 19.95
C ASP A 324 14.98 -29.16 20.84
N ALA A 325 14.99 -29.48 22.13
CA ALA A 325 15.88 -28.85 23.12
C ALA A 325 17.38 -29.06 22.83
N GLN A 326 17.73 -30.07 22.04
CA GLN A 326 19.11 -30.38 21.62
C GLN A 326 19.46 -29.71 20.29
N GLY A 327 18.51 -29.00 19.67
CA GLY A 327 18.68 -28.35 18.37
C GLY A 327 18.51 -29.29 17.17
N LYS A 328 18.03 -30.52 17.38
CA LYS A 328 17.73 -31.47 16.30
C LYS A 328 16.31 -31.22 15.77
N LEU A 329 16.11 -31.42 14.47
CA LEU A 329 14.79 -31.33 13.86
C LEU A 329 13.83 -32.36 14.47
N SER A 330 12.67 -31.89 14.92
CA SER A 330 11.57 -32.73 15.39
C SER A 330 10.63 -33.08 14.23
N ASN A 331 9.72 -34.04 14.44
CA ASN A 331 8.68 -34.38 13.46
C ASN A 331 7.46 -33.42 13.52
N GLN A 332 7.66 -32.22 14.07
CA GLN A 332 6.62 -31.22 14.28
C GLN A 332 6.96 -29.93 13.55
N PHE A 333 5.93 -29.22 13.11
CA PHE A 333 6.04 -27.92 12.47
C PHE A 333 4.82 -27.07 12.79
N LEU A 334 4.95 -25.76 12.65
CA LEU A 334 3.86 -24.81 12.82
C LEU A 334 3.43 -24.25 11.46
N VAL A 335 2.12 -24.06 11.32
CA VAL A 335 1.51 -23.41 10.17
C VAL A 335 0.73 -22.18 10.63
N VAL A 336 0.61 -21.18 9.78
CA VAL A 336 -0.22 -20.00 10.05
C VAL A 336 -1.44 -20.05 9.16
N SER A 337 -2.58 -20.34 9.77
CA SER A 337 -3.88 -20.29 9.13
C SER A 337 -4.40 -18.85 9.10
N ASN A 338 -5.16 -18.49 8.06
CA ASN A 338 -5.88 -17.23 7.98
C ASN A 338 -7.30 -17.32 8.58
N ILE A 339 -7.65 -18.47 9.16
CA ILE A 339 -8.95 -18.74 9.80
C ILE A 339 -8.76 -19.39 11.17
N THR A 340 -9.74 -19.21 12.05
CA THR A 340 -9.75 -19.71 13.43
C THR A 340 -11.01 -20.55 13.68
N PRO A 341 -11.14 -21.72 13.00
CA PRO A 341 -12.30 -22.57 13.18
C PRO A 341 -12.34 -23.15 14.60
N ASP A 342 -13.55 -23.46 15.10
CA ASP A 342 -13.74 -24.13 16.39
C ASP A 342 -13.07 -25.51 16.42
N ASP A 343 -13.12 -26.24 15.29
CA ASP A 343 -12.35 -27.46 15.06
C ASP A 343 -11.29 -27.25 13.96
N ALA A 344 -10.02 -27.26 14.38
CA ALA A 344 -8.88 -27.10 13.49
C ALA A 344 -8.41 -28.41 12.82
N SER A 345 -9.03 -29.56 13.11
CA SER A 345 -8.60 -30.88 12.64
C SER A 345 -8.47 -30.97 11.11
N ALA A 346 -9.41 -30.38 10.38
CA ALA A 346 -9.39 -30.36 8.91
C ALA A 346 -8.25 -29.51 8.34
N VAL A 347 -7.94 -28.37 9.00
CA VAL A 347 -6.81 -27.51 8.61
C VAL A 347 -5.50 -28.23 8.88
N ILE A 348 -5.33 -28.82 10.07
CA ILE A 348 -4.14 -29.57 10.46
C ILE A 348 -3.93 -30.76 9.49
N GLY A 349 -4.90 -31.67 9.38
CA GLY A 349 -4.79 -32.85 8.52
C GLY A 349 -4.66 -32.51 7.03
N GLY A 350 -5.17 -31.36 6.59
CA GLY A 350 -4.94 -30.82 5.26
C GLY A 350 -3.46 -30.48 5.03
N ASN A 351 -2.87 -29.68 5.93
CA ASN A 351 -1.47 -29.27 5.83
C ASN A 351 -0.49 -30.46 5.97
N GLU A 352 -0.77 -31.40 6.89
CA GLU A 352 0.01 -32.64 7.05
C GLU A 352 -0.02 -33.50 5.78
N ARG A 353 -1.19 -33.64 5.15
CA ARG A 353 -1.31 -34.38 3.88
C ARG A 353 -0.60 -33.70 2.71
N VAL A 354 -0.54 -32.36 2.70
CA VAL A 354 0.14 -31.60 1.64
C VAL A 354 1.67 -31.67 1.79
N VAL A 355 2.20 -31.74 3.02
CA VAL A 355 3.65 -31.83 3.24
C VAL A 355 4.22 -33.19 2.84
N ARG A 356 3.46 -34.28 3.09
CA ARG A 356 3.93 -35.66 2.90
C ARG A 356 4.53 -35.95 1.52
N PRO A 357 3.85 -35.67 0.38
CA PRO A 357 4.45 -35.91 -0.94
C PRO A 357 5.76 -35.16 -1.15
N ARG A 358 5.91 -33.95 -0.57
CA ARG A 358 7.13 -33.15 -0.70
C ARG A 358 8.29 -33.72 0.12
N LEU A 359 8.00 -34.26 1.31
CA LEU A 359 9.02 -34.95 2.12
C LEU A 359 9.40 -36.30 1.51
N ALA A 360 8.43 -37.00 0.91
CA ALA A 360 8.67 -38.23 0.16
C ALA A 360 9.55 -38.00 -1.07
N ASP A 361 9.33 -36.91 -1.82
CA ASP A 361 10.22 -36.52 -2.91
C ASP A 361 11.65 -36.27 -2.40
N ALA A 362 11.81 -35.49 -1.31
CA ALA A 362 13.12 -35.22 -0.72
C ALA A 362 13.84 -36.51 -0.26
N LYS A 363 13.09 -37.44 0.33
CA LYS A 363 13.60 -38.76 0.71
C LYS A 363 14.05 -39.57 -0.50
N PHE A 364 13.22 -39.62 -1.55
CA PHE A 364 13.52 -40.36 -2.77
C PHE A 364 14.80 -39.86 -3.44
N PHE A 365 15.00 -38.54 -3.53
CA PHE A 365 16.24 -37.97 -4.06
C PHE A 365 17.45 -38.34 -3.21
N PHE A 366 17.32 -38.27 -1.88
CA PHE A 366 18.40 -38.67 -0.96
C PHE A 366 18.74 -40.18 -1.01
N ASP A 367 17.76 -41.05 -1.27
CA ASP A 367 18.00 -42.49 -1.36
C ASP A 367 18.65 -42.90 -2.71
N GLN A 368 18.57 -42.07 -3.75
CA GLN A 368 19.15 -42.33 -5.07
C GLN A 368 20.53 -41.68 -5.32
N ASP A 369 20.81 -40.55 -4.68
CA ASP A 369 22.10 -39.84 -4.71
C ASP A 369 23.07 -40.40 -3.65
#